data_AF-A0AAJ6A8J0-F1
#
_entry.id   AF-A0AAJ6A8J0-F1
#
_cell.length_a   1.000
_cell.length_b   1.000
_cell.length_c   1.000
_cell.angle_alpha   90.00
_cell.angle_beta   90.00
_cell.angle_gamma   90.00
#
_symmetry.space_group_name_H-M   'P 1'
#
loop_
_entity.id
_entity.type
_entity.pdbx_description
1 polymer ?
#
loop_
_entity_poly.entity_id
_entity_poly.type
_entity_poly.pdbx_seq_one_letter_code
_entity_poly.pdbx_strand_id
1 'polypeptide(L)'
;MKLLEQTPGLEFIYIFHSDGYVREASLDKITGGLQSPFLVAAVMWRMNDWVGPVRTAAFFCAQRVFPLTQPDIIARAALDLLKRQHGWERWDELERSMIDDLYARPDIAAELAKLMIQQTTGPTPSTFRHALRTPLLDAHLEDISTQSVNPMVRAIAAEALIDRMARWRSGFRWDWIDKRYNLKRWTPTCSGRVLVCSVSPTVVAERAIMDRSPQVRRVVLDCIGRNSLPADVGRQYARQVEFDRSPAVREAAAFILRN
;
A
#
# COMPACT_ATOMS: atom_id res chain seq x y z
N MET A 1 19.61 -22.57 26.04
CA MET A 1 20.16 -23.32 24.90
C MET A 1 19.69 -24.77 24.84
N LYS A 2 20.01 -25.63 25.82
CA LYS A 2 19.61 -27.06 25.80
C LYS A 2 18.10 -27.32 25.54
N LEU A 3 17.20 -26.55 26.16
CA LEU A 3 15.75 -26.65 25.92
C LEU A 3 15.33 -26.27 24.50
N LEU A 4 15.98 -25.24 23.93
CA LEU A 4 15.74 -24.80 22.56
C LEU A 4 16.14 -25.87 21.56
N GLU A 5 17.28 -26.54 21.77
CA GLU A 5 17.73 -27.63 20.90
C GLU A 5 16.80 -28.85 20.96
N GLN A 6 16.31 -29.18 22.16
CA GLN A 6 15.56 -30.42 22.42
C GLN A 6 14.06 -30.34 22.12
N THR A 7 13.51 -29.13 21.95
CA THR A 7 12.05 -28.94 21.79
C THR A 7 11.73 -28.22 20.47
N PRO A 8 11.26 -28.94 19.42
CA PRO A 8 10.78 -28.31 18.19
C PRO A 8 9.63 -27.33 18.45
N GLY A 9 9.57 -26.23 17.69
CA GLY A 9 8.56 -25.18 17.81
C GLY A 9 8.87 -24.12 18.87
N LEU A 10 9.77 -24.39 19.81
CA LEU A 10 10.16 -23.43 20.85
C LEU A 10 10.89 -22.21 20.28
N GLU A 11 11.56 -22.37 19.14
CA GLU A 11 12.20 -21.29 18.38
C GLU A 11 11.24 -20.14 18.04
N PHE A 12 9.96 -20.44 17.77
CA PHE A 12 8.96 -19.43 17.45
C PHE A 12 8.49 -18.62 18.66
N ILE A 13 8.69 -19.15 19.87
CA ILE A 13 8.38 -18.46 21.12
C ILE A 13 9.60 -17.65 21.56
N TYR A 14 10.79 -18.25 21.47
CA TYR A 14 12.03 -17.67 21.97
C TYR A 14 12.61 -16.54 21.11
N ILE A 15 12.09 -16.31 19.90
CA ILE A 15 12.31 -15.08 19.13
C ILE A 15 11.88 -13.80 19.90
N PHE A 16 10.98 -13.93 20.89
CA PHE A 16 10.53 -12.84 21.76
C PHE A 16 11.19 -12.81 23.14
N HIS A 17 12.19 -13.66 23.39
CA HIS A 17 12.86 -13.75 24.68
C HIS A 17 13.60 -12.43 25.03
N SER A 18 13.76 -12.15 26.33
CA SER A 18 14.45 -10.94 26.81
C SER A 18 15.96 -10.95 26.52
N ASP A 19 16.56 -12.13 26.58
CA ASP A 19 17.98 -12.38 26.24
C ASP A 19 18.21 -12.40 24.73
N GLY A 20 19.16 -11.57 24.26
CA GLY A 20 19.61 -11.50 22.87
C GLY A 20 20.20 -12.81 22.36
N TYR A 21 20.99 -13.52 23.17
CA TYR A 21 21.61 -14.79 22.77
C TYR A 21 20.55 -15.87 22.49
N VAL A 22 19.48 -15.88 23.29
CA VAL A 22 18.36 -16.82 23.09
C VAL A 22 17.58 -16.48 21.83
N ARG A 23 17.36 -15.19 21.53
CA ARG A 23 16.69 -14.75 20.30
C ARG A 23 17.50 -15.09 19.05
N GLU A 24 18.80 -14.81 19.07
CA GLU A 24 19.75 -15.15 17.99
C GLU A 24 19.71 -16.65 17.70
N ALA A 25 19.93 -17.49 18.71
CA ALA A 25 19.89 -18.94 18.54
C ALA A 25 18.52 -19.46 18.06
N SER A 26 17.43 -18.78 18.43
CA SER A 26 16.09 -19.14 17.96
C SER A 26 15.94 -18.87 16.46
N LEU A 27 16.41 -17.72 15.99
CA LEU A 27 16.40 -17.35 14.56
C LEU A 27 17.24 -18.33 13.73
N ASP A 28 18.40 -18.73 14.24
CA ASP A 28 19.27 -19.70 13.58
C ASP A 28 18.62 -21.08 13.46
N LYS A 29 17.80 -21.47 14.45
CA LYS A 29 17.08 -22.75 14.45
C LYS A 29 15.91 -22.78 13.46
N ILE A 30 15.32 -21.65 13.09
CA ILE A 30 14.19 -21.62 12.14
C ILE A 30 14.72 -21.88 10.73
N THR A 31 14.29 -23.00 10.14
CA THR A 31 14.73 -23.46 8.81
C THR A 31 13.58 -23.73 7.83
N GLY A 32 12.37 -24.03 8.33
CA GLY A 32 11.19 -24.27 7.50
C GLY A 32 10.43 -22.99 7.13
N GLY A 33 9.59 -23.08 6.10
CA GLY A 33 8.64 -22.02 5.74
C GLY A 33 7.74 -21.66 6.92
N LEU A 34 7.47 -20.36 7.09
CA LEU A 34 6.69 -19.85 8.21
C LEU A 34 5.21 -20.18 8.03
N GLN A 35 4.56 -20.61 9.12
CA GLN A 35 3.20 -21.15 9.08
C GLN A 35 2.11 -20.11 9.37
N SER A 36 2.47 -18.83 9.63
CA SER A 36 1.48 -17.78 9.84
C SER A 36 2.00 -16.38 9.52
N PRO A 37 1.11 -15.42 9.18
CA PRO A 37 1.49 -14.04 8.90
C PRO A 37 2.16 -13.36 10.11
N PHE A 38 1.76 -13.76 11.32
CA PHE A 38 2.36 -13.29 12.56
C PHE A 38 3.85 -13.66 12.64
N LEU A 39 4.23 -14.89 12.26
CA LEU A 39 5.63 -15.30 12.27
C LEU A 39 6.46 -14.56 11.23
N VAL A 40 5.90 -14.26 10.05
CA VAL A 40 6.55 -13.40 9.05
C VAL A 40 6.82 -12.02 9.67
N ALA A 41 5.80 -11.41 10.27
CA ALA A 41 5.94 -10.13 10.95
C ALA A 41 6.95 -10.17 12.11
N ALA A 42 7.03 -11.28 12.85
CA ALA A 42 7.97 -11.46 13.94
C ALA A 42 9.43 -11.46 13.45
N VAL A 43 9.73 -12.22 12.39
CA VAL A 43 11.06 -12.24 11.77
C VAL A 43 11.42 -10.87 11.21
N MET A 44 10.51 -10.23 10.45
CA MET A 44 10.74 -8.89 9.92
C MET A 44 10.95 -7.85 11.03
N TRP A 45 10.23 -7.96 12.15
CA TRP A 45 10.45 -7.09 13.30
C TRP A 45 11.84 -7.29 13.93
N ARG A 46 12.34 -8.52 13.99
CA ARG A 46 13.70 -8.81 14.49
C ARG A 46 14.80 -8.30 13.54
N MET A 47 14.53 -8.13 12.25
CA MET A 47 15.46 -7.42 11.36
C MET A 47 15.67 -5.96 11.80
N ASN A 48 14.76 -5.39 12.61
CA ASN A 48 14.87 -4.05 13.21
C ASN A 48 15.21 -4.09 14.72
N ASP A 49 15.78 -5.20 15.23
CA ASP A 49 16.13 -5.35 16.65
C ASP A 49 17.16 -4.32 17.13
N TRP A 50 17.17 -4.03 18.43
CA TRP A 50 18.19 -3.16 19.02
C TRP A 50 19.54 -3.88 19.15
N VAL A 51 19.55 -5.20 19.28
CA VAL A 51 20.78 -6.03 19.36
C VAL A 51 21.31 -6.34 17.96
N GLY A 52 22.56 -5.97 17.68
CA GLY A 52 23.21 -6.18 16.37
C GLY A 52 23.23 -7.64 15.89
N PRO A 53 23.78 -8.58 16.66
CA PRO A 53 23.78 -10.00 16.29
C PRO A 53 22.39 -10.59 15.97
N VAL A 54 21.37 -10.19 16.73
CA VAL A 54 19.97 -10.61 16.49
C VAL A 54 19.45 -10.10 15.16
N ARG A 55 19.77 -8.86 14.75
CA ARG A 55 19.40 -8.35 13.43
C ARG A 55 20.03 -9.17 12.31
N THR A 56 21.33 -9.46 12.43
CA THR A 56 22.06 -10.27 11.45
C THR A 56 21.46 -11.67 11.34
N ALA A 57 21.20 -12.34 12.46
CA ALA A 57 20.54 -13.65 12.48
C ALA A 57 19.12 -13.58 11.88
N ALA A 58 18.38 -12.50 12.14
CA ALA A 58 17.04 -12.31 11.58
C ALA A 58 17.06 -12.11 10.06
N PHE A 59 18.03 -11.37 9.55
CA PHE A 59 18.24 -11.20 8.11
C PHE A 59 18.54 -12.54 7.43
N PHE A 60 19.48 -13.34 7.97
CA PHE A 60 19.78 -14.66 7.44
C PHE A 60 18.62 -15.65 7.59
N CYS A 61 17.87 -15.57 8.69
CA CYS A 61 16.63 -16.31 8.86
C CYS A 61 15.62 -15.95 7.77
N ALA A 62 15.38 -14.66 7.52
CA ALA A 62 14.46 -14.17 6.49
C ALA A 62 14.86 -14.69 5.09
N GLN A 63 16.14 -14.56 4.72
CA GLN A 63 16.67 -15.08 3.45
C GLN A 63 16.43 -16.59 3.29
N ARG A 64 16.54 -17.35 4.38
CA ARG A 64 16.33 -18.79 4.39
C ARG A 64 14.85 -19.19 4.30
N VAL A 65 13.98 -18.51 5.06
CA VAL A 65 12.61 -19.01 5.32
C VAL A 65 11.55 -18.34 4.45
N PHE A 66 11.73 -17.10 4.00
CA PHE A 66 10.75 -16.41 3.16
C PHE A 66 10.56 -17.05 1.79
N PRO A 67 11.61 -17.54 1.09
CA PRO A 67 11.42 -18.30 -0.15
C PRO A 67 10.56 -19.56 0.02
N LEU A 68 10.60 -20.18 1.21
CA LEU A 68 9.87 -21.41 1.55
C LEU A 68 8.46 -21.15 2.10
N THR A 69 8.14 -19.89 2.40
CA THR A 69 6.85 -19.51 3.01
C THR A 69 5.79 -19.33 1.93
N GLN A 70 4.58 -19.81 2.19
CA GLN A 70 3.49 -19.72 1.22
C GLN A 70 3.17 -18.25 0.87
N PRO A 71 2.91 -17.93 -0.41
CA PRO A 71 2.68 -16.55 -0.84
C PRO A 71 1.53 -15.85 -0.10
N ASP A 72 0.44 -16.56 0.20
CA ASP A 72 -0.73 -15.99 0.88
C ASP A 72 -0.40 -15.56 2.33
N ILE A 73 0.48 -16.31 3.00
CA ILE A 73 0.96 -16.00 4.35
C ILE A 73 1.76 -14.69 4.33
N ILE A 74 2.65 -14.53 3.34
CA ILE A 74 3.45 -13.32 3.18
C ILE A 74 2.57 -12.12 2.80
N ALA A 75 1.64 -12.30 1.86
CA ALA A 75 0.72 -11.25 1.43
C ALA A 75 -0.15 -10.74 2.58
N ARG A 76 -0.65 -11.64 3.44
CA ARG A 76 -1.41 -11.27 4.64
C ARG A 76 -0.55 -10.49 5.64
N ALA A 77 0.71 -10.86 5.82
CA ALA A 77 1.64 -10.10 6.67
C ALA A 77 1.93 -8.70 6.09
N ALA A 78 2.10 -8.62 4.76
CA ALA A 78 2.37 -7.37 4.05
C ALA A 78 1.30 -6.30 4.31
N LEU A 79 0.02 -6.70 4.47
CA LEU A 79 -1.06 -5.76 4.76
C LEU A 79 -0.80 -4.87 6.00
N ASP A 80 -0.18 -5.44 7.03
CA ASP A 80 0.16 -4.74 8.26
C ASP A 80 1.56 -4.11 8.19
N LEU A 81 2.48 -4.75 7.46
CA LEU A 81 3.89 -4.37 7.44
C LEU A 81 4.21 -3.25 6.46
N LEU A 82 3.52 -3.14 5.32
CA LEU A 82 3.76 -2.07 4.32
C LEU A 82 3.66 -0.67 4.93
N LYS A 83 2.74 -0.47 5.89
CA LYS A 83 2.61 0.79 6.62
C LYS A 83 3.72 0.99 7.66
N ARG A 84 4.13 -0.09 8.34
CA ARG A 84 5.04 -0.04 9.50
C ARG A 84 6.51 0.02 9.10
N GLN A 85 6.91 -0.73 8.08
CA GLN A 85 8.31 -0.90 7.69
C GLN A 85 8.99 0.40 7.27
N HIS A 86 8.22 1.37 6.75
CA HIS A 86 8.77 2.70 6.44
C HIS A 86 9.25 3.48 7.66
N GLY A 87 8.77 3.14 8.86
CA GLY A 87 9.24 3.72 10.12
C GLY A 87 10.38 2.94 10.78
N TRP A 88 10.90 1.89 10.15
CA TRP A 88 12.03 1.13 10.67
C TRP A 88 13.34 1.79 10.24
N GLU A 89 14.05 2.35 11.22
CA GLU A 89 15.25 3.17 11.02
C GLU A 89 16.54 2.35 10.98
N ARG A 90 16.53 1.07 11.43
CA ARG A 90 17.73 0.21 11.48
C ARG A 90 17.88 -0.69 10.26
N TRP A 91 17.04 -0.49 9.26
CA TRP A 91 17.19 -1.16 7.97
C TRP A 91 18.03 -0.30 7.05
N ASP A 92 19.12 -0.90 6.58
CA ASP A 92 19.95 -0.33 5.54
C ASP A 92 19.40 -0.75 4.16
N GLU A 93 20.13 -0.43 3.10
CA GLU A 93 19.71 -0.72 1.73
C GLU A 93 19.53 -2.23 1.48
N LEU A 94 20.34 -3.06 2.13
CA LEU A 94 20.32 -4.51 1.94
C LEU A 94 19.01 -5.14 2.44
N GLU A 95 18.57 -4.79 3.66
CA GLU A 95 17.30 -5.27 4.21
C GLU A 95 16.12 -4.77 3.38
N ARG A 96 16.16 -3.51 2.94
CA ARG A 96 15.09 -2.91 2.13
C ARG A 96 14.97 -3.61 0.78
N SER A 97 16.07 -3.78 0.07
CA SER A 97 16.10 -4.48 -1.22
C SER A 97 15.57 -5.90 -1.10
N MET A 98 15.97 -6.66 -0.08
CA MET A 98 15.52 -8.05 0.11
C MET A 98 13.99 -8.14 0.30
N ILE A 99 13.41 -7.19 1.02
CA ILE A 99 11.96 -7.14 1.25
C ILE A 99 11.21 -6.62 0.01
N ASP A 100 11.77 -5.66 -0.70
CA ASP A 100 11.21 -5.18 -1.96
C ASP A 100 11.21 -6.31 -3.02
N ASP A 101 12.30 -7.08 -3.12
CA ASP A 101 12.41 -8.27 -3.98
C ASP A 101 11.42 -9.36 -3.58
N LEU A 102 11.23 -9.57 -2.27
CA LEU A 102 10.23 -10.51 -1.77
C LEU A 102 8.83 -10.11 -2.22
N TYR A 103 8.45 -8.85 -2.03
CA TYR A 103 7.13 -8.38 -2.45
C TYR A 103 6.99 -8.33 -3.97
N ALA A 104 8.06 -8.04 -4.71
CA ALA A 104 8.06 -8.02 -6.17
C ALA A 104 7.82 -9.40 -6.81
N ARG A 105 7.86 -10.50 -6.05
CA ARG A 105 7.49 -11.82 -6.56
C ARG A 105 6.03 -11.82 -7.07
N PRO A 106 5.78 -12.26 -8.32
CA PRO A 106 4.45 -12.20 -8.92
C PRO A 106 3.37 -12.97 -8.15
N ASP A 107 3.72 -14.08 -7.50
CA ASP A 107 2.80 -14.88 -6.70
C ASP A 107 2.32 -14.15 -5.44
N ILE A 108 3.23 -13.45 -4.75
CA ILE A 108 2.92 -12.64 -3.56
C ILE A 108 2.13 -11.40 -3.96
N ALA A 109 2.52 -10.71 -5.05
CA ALA A 109 1.80 -9.56 -5.57
C ALA A 109 0.35 -9.91 -5.94
N ALA A 110 0.13 -11.07 -6.56
CA ALA A 110 -1.20 -11.56 -6.91
C ALA A 110 -2.06 -11.88 -5.68
N GLU A 111 -1.49 -12.52 -4.65
CA GLU A 111 -2.21 -12.75 -3.38
C GLU A 111 -2.54 -11.44 -2.66
N LEU A 112 -1.63 -10.46 -2.68
CA LEU A 112 -1.90 -9.15 -2.11
C LEU A 112 -3.00 -8.42 -2.87
N ALA A 113 -3.03 -8.50 -4.21
CA ALA A 113 -4.10 -7.94 -5.03
C ALA A 113 -5.46 -8.58 -4.71
N LYS A 114 -5.52 -9.91 -4.56
CA LYS A 114 -6.74 -10.62 -4.12
C LYS A 114 -7.25 -10.08 -2.78
N LEU A 115 -6.36 -9.85 -1.82
CA LEU A 115 -6.72 -9.25 -0.53
C LEU A 115 -7.27 -7.83 -0.69
N MET A 116 -6.66 -6.98 -1.54
CA MET A 116 -7.17 -5.63 -1.83
C MET A 116 -8.55 -5.65 -2.50
N ILE A 117 -8.82 -6.68 -3.31
CA ILE A 117 -10.11 -6.85 -3.98
C ILE A 117 -11.18 -7.31 -2.98
N GLN A 118 -10.87 -8.26 -2.11
CA GLN A 118 -11.88 -8.95 -1.29
C GLN A 118 -12.16 -8.27 0.06
N GLN A 119 -11.22 -7.51 0.62
CA GLN A 119 -11.37 -6.94 1.97
C GLN A 119 -12.42 -5.82 2.04
N THR A 120 -13.36 -5.98 2.98
CA THR A 120 -14.41 -5.01 3.29
C THR A 120 -14.05 -4.10 4.46
N THR A 121 -13.21 -4.56 5.38
CA THR A 121 -12.89 -3.90 6.64
C THR A 121 -11.39 -3.75 6.86
N GLY A 122 -11.01 -2.78 7.71
CA GLY A 122 -9.63 -2.53 8.09
C GLY A 122 -9.01 -1.33 7.37
N PRO A 123 -7.72 -1.05 7.62
CA PRO A 123 -7.03 0.11 7.06
C PRO A 123 -6.66 -0.05 5.56
N THR A 124 -7.38 -0.89 4.80
CA THR A 124 -7.09 -1.29 3.42
C THR A 124 -6.80 -0.11 2.49
N PRO A 125 -7.56 1.01 2.48
CA PRO A 125 -7.23 2.16 1.63
C PRO A 125 -5.90 2.83 1.99
N SER A 126 -5.52 2.83 3.28
CA SER A 126 -4.24 3.39 3.70
C SER A 126 -3.08 2.46 3.37
N THR A 127 -3.24 1.15 3.59
CA THR A 127 -2.27 0.13 3.18
C THR A 127 -2.07 0.14 1.68
N PHE A 128 -3.14 0.26 0.89
CA PHE A 128 -3.05 0.35 -0.56
C PHE A 128 -2.25 1.58 -1.02
N ARG A 129 -2.43 2.74 -0.38
CA ARG A 129 -1.58 3.92 -0.66
C ARG A 129 -0.10 3.71 -0.29
N HIS A 130 0.20 2.87 0.69
CA HIS A 130 1.57 2.48 0.98
C HIS A 130 2.12 1.53 -0.07
N ALA A 131 1.33 0.54 -0.51
CA ALA A 131 1.71 -0.36 -1.61
C ALA A 131 2.00 0.41 -2.91
N LEU A 132 1.22 1.45 -3.20
CA LEU A 132 1.40 2.31 -4.37
C LEU A 132 2.72 3.11 -4.38
N ARG A 133 3.50 3.13 -3.29
CA ARG A 133 4.83 3.75 -3.29
C ARG A 133 5.84 2.96 -4.11
N THR A 134 5.59 1.67 -4.32
CA THR A 134 6.42 0.78 -5.13
C THR A 134 5.61 0.22 -6.31
N PRO A 135 6.24 -0.36 -7.34
CA PRO A 135 5.54 -0.98 -8.47
C PRO A 135 4.76 -2.26 -8.15
N LEU A 136 4.73 -2.67 -6.87
CA LEU A 136 4.20 -3.95 -6.38
C LEU A 136 2.85 -4.37 -6.95
N LEU A 137 1.90 -3.42 -7.07
CA LEU A 137 0.53 -3.72 -7.49
C LEU A 137 0.19 -3.17 -8.87
N ASP A 138 1.17 -2.67 -9.64
CA ASP A 138 0.91 -1.97 -10.92
C ASP A 138 0.17 -2.85 -11.93
N ALA A 139 0.58 -4.11 -12.05
CA ALA A 139 -0.04 -5.08 -12.93
C ALA A 139 -1.50 -5.44 -12.54
N HIS A 140 -1.90 -5.13 -11.31
CA HIS A 140 -3.22 -5.47 -10.76
C HIS A 140 -4.14 -4.25 -10.56
N LEU A 141 -3.68 -3.03 -10.91
CA LEU A 141 -4.45 -1.81 -10.66
C LEU A 141 -5.79 -1.79 -11.41
N GLU A 142 -5.84 -2.35 -12.62
CA GLU A 142 -7.10 -2.41 -13.38
C GLU A 142 -8.14 -3.29 -12.67
N ASP A 143 -7.74 -4.50 -12.26
CA ASP A 143 -8.60 -5.42 -11.50
C ASP A 143 -9.04 -4.79 -10.17
N ILE A 144 -8.12 -4.17 -9.44
CA ILE A 144 -8.43 -3.49 -8.17
C ILE A 144 -9.42 -2.34 -8.39
N SER A 145 -9.26 -1.55 -9.45
CA SER A 145 -10.13 -0.41 -9.76
C SER A 145 -11.57 -0.80 -10.05
N THR A 146 -11.79 -2.01 -10.57
CA THR A 146 -13.11 -2.48 -11.01
C THR A 146 -13.76 -3.46 -10.03
N GLN A 147 -12.98 -4.34 -9.42
CA GLN A 147 -13.48 -5.48 -8.65
C GLN A 147 -13.43 -5.26 -7.14
N SER A 148 -12.62 -4.33 -6.62
CA SER A 148 -12.47 -4.20 -5.17
C SER A 148 -13.81 -3.92 -4.51
N VAL A 149 -14.15 -4.66 -3.45
CA VAL A 149 -15.40 -4.46 -2.71
C VAL A 149 -15.39 -3.10 -2.02
N ASN A 150 -14.23 -2.63 -1.58
CA ASN A 150 -14.06 -1.34 -0.92
C ASN A 150 -14.06 -0.18 -1.94
N PRO A 151 -15.07 0.72 -1.91
CA PRO A 151 -15.16 1.82 -2.88
C PRO A 151 -13.99 2.80 -2.81
N MET A 152 -13.37 2.99 -1.63
CA MET A 152 -12.22 3.88 -1.50
C MET A 152 -10.97 3.27 -2.18
N VAL A 153 -10.81 1.95 -2.13
CA VAL A 153 -9.73 1.25 -2.83
C VAL A 153 -9.92 1.37 -4.35
N ARG A 154 -11.16 1.13 -4.85
CA ARG A 154 -11.50 1.37 -6.26
C ARG A 154 -11.21 2.80 -6.69
N ALA A 155 -11.63 3.78 -5.88
CA ALA A 155 -11.42 5.20 -6.14
C ALA A 155 -9.93 5.54 -6.25
N ILE A 156 -9.08 5.05 -5.33
CA ILE A 156 -7.63 5.28 -5.36
C ILE A 156 -7.00 4.65 -6.61
N ALA A 157 -7.40 3.42 -6.96
CA ALA A 157 -6.85 2.74 -8.14
C ALA A 157 -7.28 3.44 -9.44
N ALA A 158 -8.55 3.83 -9.55
CA ALA A 158 -9.06 4.59 -10.68
C ALA A 158 -8.36 5.96 -10.80
N GLU A 159 -8.19 6.69 -9.70
CA GLU A 159 -7.45 7.96 -9.66
C GLU A 159 -6.03 7.77 -10.20
N ALA A 160 -5.31 6.76 -9.70
CA ALA A 160 -3.93 6.52 -10.08
C ALA A 160 -3.81 6.17 -11.57
N LEU A 161 -4.70 5.33 -12.10
CA LEU A 161 -4.73 4.94 -13.51
C LEU A 161 -5.10 6.11 -14.44
N ILE A 162 -6.10 6.92 -14.08
CA ILE A 162 -6.51 8.09 -14.87
C ILE A 162 -5.38 9.12 -14.91
N ASP A 163 -4.76 9.39 -13.76
CA ASP A 163 -3.65 10.35 -13.64
C ASP A 163 -2.34 9.84 -14.24
N ARG A 164 -2.24 8.55 -14.53
CA ARG A 164 -0.97 7.84 -14.82
C ARG A 164 0.08 8.05 -13.73
N MET A 165 -0.35 8.24 -12.48
CA MET A 165 0.52 8.57 -11.36
C MET A 165 -0.05 8.06 -10.05
N ALA A 166 0.75 7.27 -9.32
CA ALA A 166 0.48 6.94 -7.93
C ALA A 166 0.93 8.12 -7.05
N ARG A 167 0.02 8.67 -6.23
CA ARG A 167 0.30 9.76 -5.30
C ARG A 167 0.12 9.32 -3.85
N TRP A 168 1.00 9.80 -2.99
CA TRP A 168 0.90 9.63 -1.54
C TRP A 168 1.36 10.87 -0.80
N ARG A 169 0.86 11.02 0.43
CA ARG A 169 1.33 12.07 1.32
C ARG A 169 2.72 11.72 1.83
N SER A 170 3.65 12.67 1.73
CA SER A 170 5.05 12.53 2.13
C SER A 170 5.42 13.39 3.33
N GLY A 171 4.57 14.35 3.70
CA GLY A 171 4.82 15.21 4.87
C GLY A 171 3.81 16.34 4.97
N PHE A 172 4.30 17.47 5.48
CA PHE A 172 3.56 18.72 5.59
C PHE A 172 4.51 19.91 5.44
N ARG A 173 3.94 21.05 5.04
CA ARG A 173 4.63 22.34 5.02
C ARG A 173 3.70 23.45 5.50
N TRP A 174 4.30 24.55 5.94
CA TRP A 174 3.57 25.79 6.20
C TRP A 174 3.41 26.57 4.90
N ASP A 175 2.17 26.72 4.44
CA ASP A 175 1.84 27.65 3.37
C ASP A 175 1.35 28.96 3.95
N TRP A 176 1.82 30.09 3.42
CA TRP A 176 1.32 31.40 3.81
C TRP A 176 -0.06 31.63 3.22
N ILE A 177 -1.05 31.92 4.07
CA ILE A 177 -2.35 32.41 3.63
C ILE A 177 -2.24 33.92 3.43
N ASP A 178 -1.72 34.61 4.45
CA ASP A 178 -1.50 36.06 4.41
C ASP A 178 -0.25 36.39 5.21
N LYS A 179 0.77 36.93 4.53
CA LYS A 179 2.05 37.30 5.17
C LYS A 179 1.92 38.51 6.08
N ARG A 180 1.02 39.46 5.78
CA ARG A 180 0.84 40.70 6.52
C ARG A 180 0.25 40.45 7.91
N TYR A 181 -0.68 39.52 8.01
CA TYR A 181 -1.31 39.12 9.28
C TYR A 181 -0.64 37.89 9.92
N ASN A 182 0.50 37.45 9.38
CA ASN A 182 1.21 36.25 9.80
C ASN A 182 0.34 34.97 9.82
N LEU A 183 -0.63 34.85 8.90
CA LEU A 183 -1.53 33.71 8.82
C LEU A 183 -0.93 32.60 7.96
N LYS A 184 -0.80 31.40 8.55
CA LYS A 184 -0.22 30.22 7.92
C LYS A 184 -1.18 29.03 7.98
N ARG A 185 -1.10 28.16 6.97
CA ARG A 185 -1.81 26.89 6.87
C ARG A 185 -0.82 25.74 6.92
N TRP A 186 -1.12 24.73 7.72
CA TRP A 186 -0.39 23.47 7.70
C TRP A 186 -0.96 22.59 6.58
N THR A 187 -0.26 22.53 5.45
CA THR A 187 -0.72 21.85 4.23
C THR A 187 0.07 20.56 4.02
N PRO A 188 -0.59 19.43 3.70
CA PRO A 188 0.11 18.20 3.39
C PRO A 188 0.95 18.33 2.11
N THR A 189 2.19 17.82 2.14
CA THR A 189 2.99 17.64 0.92
C THR A 189 2.69 16.27 0.30
N CYS A 190 2.60 16.24 -1.02
CA CYS A 190 2.37 15.01 -1.78
C CYS A 190 3.61 14.68 -2.60
N SER A 191 3.94 13.40 -2.64
CA SER A 191 4.90 12.80 -3.57
C SER A 191 4.15 11.84 -4.48
N GLY A 192 4.77 11.46 -5.59
CA GLY A 192 4.20 10.45 -6.46
C GLY A 192 5.25 9.81 -7.36
N ARG A 193 4.83 8.75 -8.04
CA ARG A 193 5.58 8.10 -9.11
C ARG A 193 4.70 7.89 -10.33
N VAL A 194 5.30 8.00 -11.50
CA VAL A 194 4.62 7.71 -12.77
C VAL A 194 4.28 6.22 -12.84
N LEU A 195 3.10 5.91 -13.35
CA LEU A 195 2.66 4.55 -13.62
C LEU A 195 2.88 4.22 -15.09
N VAL A 196 3.48 3.06 -15.34
CA VAL A 196 3.53 2.46 -16.67
C VAL A 196 2.42 1.42 -16.75
N CYS A 197 1.27 1.82 -17.29
CA CYS A 197 0.12 0.94 -17.47
C CYS A 197 -0.32 0.91 -18.95
N SER A 198 -0.89 -0.21 -19.40
CA SER A 198 -1.39 -0.34 -20.77
C SER A 198 -2.80 0.25 -20.95
N VAL A 199 -3.61 0.24 -19.90
CA VAL A 199 -5.00 0.70 -19.94
C VAL A 199 -5.11 2.20 -20.24
N SER A 200 -6.08 2.59 -21.08
CA SER A 200 -6.35 4.00 -21.38
C SER A 200 -7.02 4.72 -20.21
N PRO A 201 -6.60 5.95 -19.84
CA PRO A 201 -7.28 6.77 -18.83
C PRO A 201 -8.77 6.96 -19.12
N THR A 202 -9.14 7.11 -20.40
CA THR A 202 -10.55 7.30 -20.79
C THR A 202 -11.39 6.07 -20.47
N VAL A 203 -10.90 4.86 -20.76
CA VAL A 203 -11.60 3.60 -20.47
C VAL A 203 -11.80 3.41 -18.97
N VAL A 204 -10.80 3.77 -18.16
CA VAL A 204 -10.91 3.73 -16.69
C VAL A 204 -11.96 4.74 -16.20
N ALA A 205 -11.94 5.96 -16.75
CA ALA A 205 -12.91 7.00 -16.41
C ALA A 205 -14.36 6.62 -16.78
N GLU A 206 -14.60 6.01 -17.94
CA GLU A 206 -15.92 5.52 -18.37
C GLU A 206 -16.50 4.50 -17.39
N ARG A 207 -15.66 3.58 -16.89
CA ARG A 207 -16.08 2.59 -15.89
C ARG A 207 -16.33 3.25 -14.54
N ALA A 208 -15.43 4.13 -14.11
CA ALA A 208 -15.48 4.78 -12.79
C ALA A 208 -16.63 5.78 -12.66
N ILE A 209 -16.99 6.51 -13.72
CA ILE A 209 -18.13 7.46 -13.70
C ILE A 209 -19.48 6.74 -13.58
N MET A 210 -19.54 5.46 -13.94
CA MET A 210 -20.71 4.60 -13.79
C MET A 210 -20.70 3.77 -12.50
N ASP A 211 -19.69 3.92 -11.64
CA ASP A 211 -19.58 3.14 -10.40
C ASP A 211 -20.76 3.44 -9.46
N ARG A 212 -21.22 2.40 -8.75
CA ARG A 212 -22.28 2.52 -7.74
C ARG A 212 -21.97 3.52 -6.63
N SER A 213 -20.70 3.67 -6.26
CA SER A 213 -20.24 4.54 -5.20
C SER A 213 -20.03 5.97 -5.68
N PRO A 214 -20.62 6.97 -5.00
CA PRO A 214 -20.37 8.37 -5.35
C PRO A 214 -18.91 8.79 -5.13
N GLN A 215 -18.16 8.09 -4.27
CA GLN A 215 -16.74 8.37 -4.05
C GLN A 215 -15.89 8.06 -5.29
N VAL A 216 -16.21 6.96 -6.00
CA VAL A 216 -15.49 6.55 -7.21
C VAL A 216 -15.87 7.48 -8.37
N ARG A 217 -17.16 7.81 -8.52
CA ARG A 217 -17.61 8.77 -9.55
C ARG A 217 -16.97 10.15 -9.36
N ARG A 218 -16.88 10.63 -8.11
CA ARG A 218 -16.27 11.92 -7.79
C ARG A 218 -14.79 11.98 -8.20
N VAL A 219 -14.04 10.88 -8.06
CA VAL A 219 -12.63 10.84 -8.46
C VAL A 219 -12.43 11.20 -9.93
N VAL A 220 -13.33 10.76 -10.82
CA VAL A 220 -13.25 11.12 -12.25
C VAL A 220 -13.32 12.63 -12.43
N LEU A 221 -14.21 13.31 -11.70
CA LEU A 221 -14.37 14.76 -11.73
C LEU A 221 -13.13 15.47 -11.14
N ASP A 222 -12.57 14.94 -10.06
CA ASP A 222 -11.33 15.45 -9.47
C ASP A 222 -10.11 15.29 -10.42
N CYS A 223 -10.07 14.23 -11.24
CA CYS A 223 -9.08 14.04 -12.30
C CYS A 223 -9.28 15.03 -13.46
N ILE A 224 -10.52 15.33 -13.84
CA ILE A 224 -10.83 16.35 -14.87
C ILE A 224 -10.34 17.73 -14.41
N GLY A 225 -10.61 18.09 -13.15
CA GLY A 225 -10.12 19.36 -12.57
C GLY A 225 -8.59 19.48 -12.53
N ARG A 226 -7.87 18.36 -12.70
CA ARG A 226 -6.39 18.31 -12.78
C ARG A 226 -5.88 18.14 -14.21
N ASN A 227 -6.75 18.25 -15.22
CA ASN A 227 -6.44 18.11 -16.64
C ASN A 227 -5.85 16.74 -17.01
N SER A 228 -6.21 15.68 -16.26
CA SER A 228 -5.76 14.31 -16.52
C SER A 228 -6.52 13.62 -17.66
N LEU A 229 -7.57 14.27 -18.17
CA LEU A 229 -8.39 13.83 -19.30
C LEU A 229 -8.57 14.97 -20.30
N PRO A 230 -8.81 14.67 -21.59
CA PRO A 230 -9.19 15.67 -22.59
C PRO A 230 -10.41 16.48 -22.15
N ALA A 231 -10.42 17.79 -22.43
CA ALA A 231 -11.43 18.71 -21.90
C ALA A 231 -12.85 18.43 -22.43
N ASP A 232 -12.97 17.98 -23.68
CA ASP A 232 -14.21 17.56 -24.31
C ASP A 232 -14.80 16.33 -23.62
N VAL A 233 -13.98 15.30 -23.41
CA VAL A 233 -14.33 14.08 -22.67
C VAL A 233 -14.71 14.42 -21.22
N GLY A 234 -13.95 15.30 -20.57
CA GLY A 234 -14.23 15.74 -19.21
C GLY A 234 -15.60 16.43 -19.06
N ARG A 235 -15.96 17.31 -20.01
CA ARG A 235 -17.29 17.95 -20.01
C ARG A 235 -18.42 16.95 -20.30
N GLN A 236 -18.19 15.94 -21.14
CA GLN A 236 -19.17 14.87 -21.36
C GLN A 236 -19.47 14.11 -20.06
N TYR A 237 -18.45 13.70 -19.30
CA TYR A 237 -18.65 13.03 -18.02
C TYR A 237 -19.34 13.92 -16.99
N ALA A 238 -18.99 15.21 -16.91
CA ALA A 238 -19.65 16.13 -16.00
C ALA A 238 -21.16 16.26 -16.29
N ARG A 239 -21.56 16.32 -17.58
CA ARG A 239 -22.99 16.31 -17.97
C ARG A 239 -23.69 15.02 -17.56
N GLN A 240 -23.04 13.88 -17.70
CA GLN A 240 -23.60 12.57 -17.37
C GLN A 240 -24.00 12.45 -15.89
N VAL A 241 -23.30 13.16 -14.99
CA VAL A 241 -23.56 13.14 -13.54
C VAL A 241 -24.09 14.49 -13.01
N GLU A 242 -24.62 15.36 -13.87
CA GLU A 242 -25.21 16.64 -13.48
C GLU A 242 -26.35 16.46 -12.46
N PHE A 243 -27.16 15.42 -12.65
CA PHE A 243 -28.28 15.06 -11.78
C PHE A 243 -27.97 13.87 -10.87
N ASP A 244 -26.69 13.64 -10.55
CA ASP A 244 -26.27 12.55 -9.66
C ASP A 244 -27.02 12.61 -8.31
N ARG A 245 -27.30 11.45 -7.69
CA ARG A 245 -27.97 11.41 -6.38
C ARG A 245 -27.13 12.06 -5.26
N SER A 246 -25.80 11.99 -5.37
CA SER A 246 -24.86 12.56 -4.41
C SER A 246 -24.66 14.06 -4.64
N PRO A 247 -24.92 14.93 -3.64
CA PRO A 247 -24.64 16.36 -3.73
C PRO A 247 -23.17 16.65 -4.07
N ALA A 248 -22.26 15.90 -3.46
CA ALA A 248 -20.82 16.03 -3.68
C ALA A 248 -20.39 15.79 -5.13
N VAL A 249 -21.08 14.91 -5.87
CA VAL A 249 -20.80 14.64 -7.29
C VAL A 249 -21.38 15.76 -8.14
N ARG A 250 -22.64 16.16 -7.87
CA ARG A 250 -23.30 17.27 -8.60
C ARG A 250 -22.52 18.58 -8.49
N GLU A 251 -22.02 18.91 -7.29
CA GLU A 251 -21.22 20.12 -7.07
C GLU A 251 -19.93 20.13 -7.89
N ALA A 252 -19.21 19.00 -7.91
CA ALA A 252 -17.99 18.86 -8.71
C ALA A 252 -18.29 18.95 -10.21
N ALA A 253 -19.40 18.35 -10.67
CA ALA A 253 -19.83 18.43 -12.06
C ALA A 253 -20.20 19.87 -12.46
N ALA A 254 -20.99 20.55 -11.62
CA ALA A 254 -21.36 21.95 -11.85
C ALA A 254 -20.13 22.88 -11.91
N PHE A 255 -19.09 22.62 -11.10
CA PHE A 255 -17.83 23.37 -11.20
C PHE A 255 -17.15 23.19 -12.55
N ILE A 256 -17.10 21.96 -13.08
CA ILE A 256 -16.50 21.67 -14.39
C ILE A 256 -17.33 22.30 -15.53
N LEU A 257 -18.65 22.32 -15.44
CA LEU A 257 -19.53 22.86 -16.49
C LEU A 257 -19.57 24.39 -16.55
N ARG A 258 -19.19 25.07 -15.46
CA ARG A 258 -19.11 26.55 -15.40
C ARG A 258 -17.81 27.12 -15.96
N ASN A 259 -16.77 26.29 -16.07
CA ASN A 259 -15.46 26.61 -16.63
C ASN A 259 -15.28 25.94 -18.00
#